data_AF-A0AAV9AE37-F1
#
_entry.id   AF-A0AAV9AE37-F1
#
_cell.length_a   1.000
_cell.length_b   1.000
_cell.length_c   1.000
_cell.angle_alpha   90.00
_cell.angle_beta   90.00
_cell.angle_gamma   90.00
#
_symmetry.space_group_name_H-M   'P 1'
#
loop_
_entity.id
_entity.type
_entity.pdbx_description
1 polymer ?
#
loop_
_entity_poly.entity_id
_entity_poly.type
_entity_poly.pdbx_seq_one_letter_code
_entity_poly.pdbx_strand_id
1 'polypeptide(L)'
;MKFIDYVGAILQGFVDRREQVRLIKELYGNQIRELYHTLSYNMIEFTVNDFDCRVTVSLRYADLVLTSPSRIRVLAWPVHPSKKISPTDASGTGSILAQSTPSRLPFAEDLLRTLCLSEAYVEIVLNLLPILQEIFPHLKDD
;
A
#
# COMPACT_ATOMS: atom_id res chain seq x y z
N MET A 1 11.73 -32.99 2.30
CA MET A 1 12.58 -31.90 2.83
C MET A 1 13.04 -32.32 4.23
N LYS A 2 14.32 -32.19 4.59
CA LYS A 2 14.73 -32.48 5.98
C LYS A 2 14.32 -31.32 6.87
N PHE A 3 14.08 -31.58 8.16
CA PHE A 3 13.69 -30.55 9.13
C PHE A 3 14.67 -29.36 9.12
N ILE A 4 15.97 -29.63 9.10
CA ILE A 4 17.00 -28.58 9.10
C ILE A 4 16.96 -27.70 7.85
N ASP A 5 16.69 -28.29 6.68
CA ASP A 5 16.56 -27.54 5.43
C ASP A 5 15.33 -26.62 5.47
N TYR A 6 14.23 -27.11 6.04
CA TYR A 6 12.99 -26.33 6.20
C TYR A 6 13.17 -25.17 7.17
N VAL A 7 13.84 -25.40 8.30
CA VAL A 7 14.21 -24.31 9.23
C VAL A 7 15.10 -23.29 8.55
N GLY A 8 16.09 -23.74 7.75
CA GLY A 8 16.94 -22.87 6.95
C GLY A 8 16.13 -21.99 5.97
N ALA A 9 15.14 -22.57 5.28
CA ALA A 9 14.27 -21.85 4.37
C ALA A 9 13.40 -20.78 5.08
N ILE A 10 12.88 -21.08 6.28
CA ILE A 10 12.14 -20.09 7.10
C ILE A 10 13.05 -18.92 7.47
N LEU A 11 14.28 -19.20 7.93
CA LEU A 11 15.23 -18.17 8.30
C LEU A 11 15.63 -17.30 7.11
N GLN A 12 15.84 -17.91 5.94
CA GLN A 12 16.15 -17.18 4.72
C GLN A 12 14.98 -16.27 4.31
N GLY A 13 13.74 -16.80 4.29
CA GLY A 13 12.56 -15.99 3.98
C GLY A 13 12.34 -14.83 4.97
N PHE A 14 12.70 -15.00 6.24
CA PHE A 14 12.73 -13.90 7.21
C PHE A 14 13.76 -12.83 6.84
N VAL A 15 15.01 -13.23 6.55
CA VAL A 15 16.08 -12.30 6.19
C VAL A 15 15.70 -11.51 4.93
N ASP A 16 15.19 -12.19 3.90
CA ASP A 16 14.84 -11.56 2.62
C ASP A 16 13.74 -10.50 2.79
N ARG A 17 12.66 -10.84 3.52
CA ARG A 17 11.56 -9.89 3.78
C ARG A 17 11.99 -8.71 4.65
N ARG A 18 12.84 -8.96 5.66
CA ARG A 18 13.43 -7.89 6.47
C ARG A 18 14.30 -6.96 5.63
N GLU A 19 15.09 -7.52 4.72
CA GLU A 19 15.98 -6.74 3.85
C GLU A 19 15.18 -5.88 2.86
N GLN A 20 14.10 -6.41 2.28
CA GLN A 20 13.18 -5.61 1.46
C GLN A 20 12.64 -4.39 2.22
N VAL A 21 12.24 -4.57 3.49
CA VAL A 21 11.77 -3.46 4.34
C VAL A 21 12.89 -2.49 4.70
N ARG A 22 14.12 -3.00 4.93
CA ARG A 22 15.28 -2.14 5.18
C ARG A 22 15.58 -1.24 3.98
N LEU A 23 15.60 -1.83 2.78
CA LEU A 23 15.88 -1.12 1.52
C LEU A 23 14.82 -0.07 1.21
N ILE A 24 13.53 -0.40 1.31
CA ILE A 24 12.47 0.59 1.02
C ILE A 24 12.54 1.79 1.99
N LYS A 25 12.90 1.54 3.27
CA LYS A 25 13.07 2.59 4.27
C LYS A 25 14.32 3.44 4.01
N GLU A 26 15.42 2.82 3.59
CA GLU A 26 16.66 3.52 3.25
C GLU A 26 16.47 4.43 2.03
N LEU A 27 15.80 3.92 0.99
CA LEU A 27 15.64 4.63 -0.28
C LEU A 27 14.48 5.66 -0.26
N TYR A 28 13.37 5.33 0.40
CA TYR A 28 12.11 6.09 0.30
C TYR A 28 11.50 6.43 1.66
N GLY A 29 12.27 6.32 2.75
CA GLY A 29 11.77 6.54 4.10
C GLY A 29 11.21 7.94 4.38
N ASN A 30 11.56 8.94 3.55
CA ASN A 30 10.98 10.28 3.60
C ASN A 30 9.57 10.37 2.99
N GLN A 31 9.22 9.47 2.07
CA GLN A 31 7.90 9.40 1.42
C GLN A 31 6.95 8.45 2.17
N ILE A 32 7.51 7.49 2.90
CA ILE A 32 6.75 6.54 3.73
C ILE A 32 6.34 7.22 5.04
N ARG A 33 5.04 7.35 5.27
CA ARG A 33 4.46 7.97 6.47
C ARG A 33 4.42 7.00 7.64
N GLU A 34 3.80 5.85 7.42
CA GLU A 34 3.67 4.78 8.40
C GLU A 34 4.20 3.49 7.79
N LEU A 35 4.92 2.71 8.59
CA LEU A 35 5.43 1.40 8.21
C LEU A 35 5.23 0.45 9.39
N TYR A 36 4.42 -0.56 9.15
CA TYR A 36 4.13 -1.65 10.08
C TYR A 36 4.61 -2.96 9.48
N HIS A 37 5.16 -3.82 10.33
CA HIS A 37 5.39 -5.21 9.98
C HIS A 37 5.22 -6.11 11.21
N THR A 38 4.84 -7.36 10.98
CA THR A 38 4.85 -8.37 12.04
C THR A 38 6.28 -8.75 12.41
N LEU A 39 6.45 -9.42 13.56
CA LEU A 39 7.76 -9.88 14.02
C LEU A 39 8.47 -10.78 12.99
N SER A 40 7.72 -11.63 12.30
CA SER A 40 8.24 -12.53 11.26
C SER A 40 8.27 -11.91 9.86
N TYR A 41 7.91 -10.63 9.71
CA TYR A 41 7.80 -9.92 8.42
C TYR A 41 6.86 -10.60 7.41
N ASN A 42 5.94 -11.45 7.87
CA ASN A 42 4.96 -12.11 7.00
C ASN A 42 3.73 -11.24 6.68
N MET A 43 3.59 -10.10 7.36
CA MET A 43 2.71 -9.03 6.97
C MET A 43 3.50 -7.73 7.06
N ILE A 44 3.52 -6.99 5.95
CA ILE A 44 4.17 -5.69 5.83
C ILE A 44 3.12 -4.74 5.28
N GLU A 45 2.94 -3.60 5.96
CA GLU A 45 1.99 -2.58 5.55
C GLU A 45 2.65 -1.22 5.66
N PHE A 46 2.51 -0.39 4.63
CA PHE A 46 3.02 0.98 4.68
C PHE A 46 2.10 1.94 3.96
N THR A 47 2.19 3.21 4.35
CA THR A 47 1.42 4.28 3.76
C THR A 47 2.33 5.31 3.10
N VAL A 48 1.90 5.75 1.92
CA VAL A 48 2.48 6.86 1.17
C VAL A 48 1.40 7.91 1.05
N ASN A 49 1.74 9.17 1.35
CA ASN A 49 0.82 10.27 1.08
C ASN A 49 1.31 10.99 -0.15
N ASP A 50 0.47 11.05 -1.17
CA ASP A 50 0.78 11.75 -2.41
C ASP A 50 -0.52 12.28 -3.05
N PHE A 51 -0.45 13.47 -3.65
CA PHE A 51 -1.56 14.09 -4.40
C PHE A 51 -2.93 14.05 -3.69
N ASP A 52 -2.99 14.54 -2.45
CA ASP A 52 -4.22 14.51 -1.63
C ASP A 52 -4.86 13.12 -1.46
N CYS A 53 -4.08 12.08 -1.68
CA CYS A 53 -4.42 10.70 -1.44
C CYS A 53 -3.45 10.05 -0.46
N ARG A 54 -3.99 9.19 0.38
CA ARG A 54 -3.21 8.24 1.16
C ARG A 54 -3.28 6.91 0.45
N VAL A 55 -2.14 6.37 0.05
CA VAL A 55 -2.02 5.04 -0.55
C VAL A 55 -1.49 4.07 0.49
N THR A 56 -2.26 3.05 0.80
CA THR A 56 -1.88 1.96 1.71
C THR A 56 -1.50 0.73 0.88
N VAL A 57 -0.28 0.24 1.08
CA VAL A 57 0.22 -1.00 0.48
C VAL A 57 0.29 -2.06 1.57
N SER A 58 -0.38 -3.20 1.37
CA SER A 58 -0.43 -4.33 2.30
C SER A 58 0.04 -5.61 1.61
N LEU A 59 1.15 -6.17 2.10
CA LEU A 59 1.79 -7.38 1.61
C LEU A 59 1.65 -8.49 2.64
N ARG A 60 1.13 -9.66 2.23
CA ARG A 60 0.98 -10.82 3.10
C ARG A 60 1.57 -12.07 2.49
N TYR A 61 2.33 -12.80 3.31
CA TYR A 61 3.00 -14.05 2.97
C TYR A 61 2.27 -15.19 3.70
N ALA A 62 1.61 -16.06 2.93
CA ALA A 62 0.81 -17.17 3.46
C ALA A 62 1.68 -18.23 4.17
N ASP A 63 2.96 -18.29 3.82
CA ASP A 63 3.95 -19.17 4.42
C ASP A 63 5.23 -18.35 4.70
N LEU A 64 5.98 -18.74 5.72
CA LEU A 64 7.23 -18.10 6.12
C LEU A 64 8.41 -18.42 5.20
N VAL A 65 8.33 -19.49 4.40
CA VAL A 65 9.36 -19.81 3.40
C VAL A 65 9.27 -18.95 2.14
N LEU A 66 8.15 -18.22 1.95
CA LEU A 66 7.95 -17.39 0.76
C LEU A 66 8.72 -16.08 0.86
N THR A 67 9.37 -15.73 -0.25
CA THR A 67 10.10 -14.46 -0.44
C THR A 67 9.29 -13.44 -1.23
N SER A 68 8.21 -13.88 -1.88
CA SER A 68 7.23 -13.03 -2.57
C SER A 68 5.87 -13.04 -1.85
N PRO A 69 5.13 -11.91 -1.86
CA PRO A 69 3.85 -11.82 -1.19
C PRO A 69 2.79 -12.65 -1.92
N SER A 70 2.08 -13.49 -1.15
CA SER A 70 0.97 -14.31 -1.63
C SER A 70 -0.34 -13.52 -1.83
N ARG A 71 -0.52 -12.45 -1.05
CA ARG A 71 -1.67 -11.56 -1.13
C ARG A 71 -1.16 -10.13 -1.06
N ILE A 72 -1.60 -9.35 -2.02
CA ILE A 72 -1.21 -7.95 -2.18
C ILE A 72 -2.50 -7.16 -2.22
N ARG A 73 -2.55 -6.04 -1.49
CA ARG A 73 -3.63 -5.06 -1.59
C ARG A 73 -3.02 -3.67 -1.62
N VAL A 74 -3.42 -2.90 -2.62
CA VAL A 74 -3.06 -1.48 -2.70
C VAL A 74 -4.34 -0.66 -2.76
N LEU A 75 -4.53 0.24 -1.80
CA LEU A 75 -5.73 1.05 -1.63
C LEU A 75 -5.37 2.53 -1.62
N ALA A 76 -6.05 3.32 -2.44
CA ALA A 76 -5.96 4.77 -2.43
C ALA A 76 -7.18 5.38 -1.74
N TRP A 77 -6.92 6.26 -0.77
CA TRP A 77 -7.90 6.97 0.04
C TRP A 77 -7.79 8.47 -0.24
N PRO A 78 -8.81 9.13 -0.81
CA PRO A 78 -8.81 10.59 -0.91
C PRO A 78 -8.87 11.20 0.49
N VAL A 79 -7.89 12.06 0.80
CA VAL A 79 -7.74 12.72 2.11
C VAL A 79 -8.81 13.80 2.29
N HIS A 80 -9.28 14.41 1.20
CA HIS A 80 -10.37 15.38 1.18
C HIS A 80 -11.58 14.82 0.41
N PRO A 81 -12.55 14.16 1.07
CA PRO A 81 -13.76 13.66 0.41
C PRO A 81 -14.72 14.76 -0.12
N SER A 82 -14.35 16.04 -0.04
CA SER A 82 -15.26 17.16 -0.26
C SER A 82 -15.21 17.73 -1.69
N LYS A 83 -16.12 17.25 -2.54
CA LYS A 83 -17.10 18.06 -3.30
C LYS A 83 -17.88 17.16 -4.28
N LYS A 84 -18.88 16.45 -3.77
CA LYS A 84 -20.03 16.01 -4.60
C LYS A 84 -21.31 16.66 -4.05
N ILE A 85 -21.60 17.83 -4.62
CA ILE A 85 -22.89 18.45 -4.99
C ILE A 85 -24.13 18.16 -4.12
N SER A 86 -24.83 19.25 -3.75
CA SER A 86 -26.15 19.30 -3.09
C SER A 86 -27.23 18.42 -3.74
N PRO A 87 -28.19 17.94 -2.94
CA PRO A 87 -29.54 18.49 -3.08
C PRO A 87 -30.20 18.82 -1.72
N THR A 88 -31.10 19.79 -1.77
CA THR A 88 -32.15 20.13 -0.80
C THR A 88 -32.53 19.01 0.19
N ASP A 89 -32.32 19.27 1.49
CA ASP A 89 -33.27 19.11 2.60
C ASP A 89 -32.63 18.71 3.94
N ALA A 90 -32.84 19.60 4.91
CA ALA A 90 -33.09 19.37 6.33
C ALA A 90 -32.02 18.69 7.22
N SER A 91 -31.49 19.53 8.12
CA SER A 91 -31.52 19.31 9.58
C SER A 91 -30.70 18.15 10.17
N GLY A 92 -29.58 18.52 10.80
CA GLY A 92 -29.30 18.10 12.17
C GLY A 92 -28.44 16.86 12.37
N THR A 93 -27.33 17.09 13.10
CA THR A 93 -26.61 16.15 13.98
C THR A 93 -25.54 15.26 13.34
N GLY A 94 -24.29 15.52 13.76
CA GLY A 94 -23.19 14.55 13.69
C GLY A 94 -22.32 14.66 12.44
N SER A 95 -21.20 15.39 12.56
CA SER A 95 -20.05 15.29 11.66
C SER A 95 -19.42 13.89 11.75
N ILE A 96 -20.08 12.88 11.19
CA ILE A 96 -19.42 11.66 10.77
C ILE A 96 -18.74 12.03 9.47
N LEU A 97 -17.41 12.21 9.53
CA LEU A 97 -16.53 12.38 8.37
C LEU A 97 -17.06 11.49 7.25
N ALA A 98 -17.54 12.07 6.16
CA ALA A 98 -17.96 11.33 4.98
C ALA A 98 -16.79 10.45 4.56
N GLN A 99 -16.83 9.15 4.86
CA GLN A 99 -15.69 8.28 4.64
C GLN A 99 -15.52 8.15 3.13
N SER A 100 -14.44 8.73 2.61
CA SER A 100 -14.00 8.57 1.23
C SER A 100 -13.87 7.08 0.95
N THR A 101 -14.58 6.58 -0.06
CA THR A 101 -14.49 5.17 -0.43
C THR A 101 -13.11 4.90 -1.02
N PRO A 102 -12.35 3.94 -0.46
CA PRO A 102 -11.04 3.60 -1.02
C PRO A 102 -11.19 2.92 -2.37
N SER A 103 -10.28 3.23 -3.27
CA SER A 103 -10.19 2.58 -4.57
C SER A 103 -9.00 1.64 -4.58
N ARG A 104 -9.20 0.41 -5.07
CA ARG A 104 -8.09 -0.52 -5.29
C ARG A 104 -7.25 -0.05 -6.47
N LEU A 105 -5.94 -0.28 -6.41
CA LEU A 105 -5.00 0.00 -7.50
C LEU A 105 -4.45 -1.34 -8.07
N PRO A 106 -5.16 -2.00 -9.02
CA PRO A 106 -4.72 -3.27 -9.57
C PRO A 106 -3.33 -3.22 -10.21
N PHE A 107 -3.01 -2.12 -10.91
CA PHE A 107 -1.70 -1.96 -11.55
C PHE A 107 -0.55 -2.08 -10.55
N ALA A 108 -0.71 -1.50 -9.36
CA ALA A 108 0.29 -1.53 -8.30
C ALA A 108 0.38 -2.93 -7.68
N GLU A 109 -0.76 -3.63 -7.53
CA GLU A 109 -0.79 -5.03 -7.07
C GLU A 109 -0.05 -5.97 -8.03
N ASP A 110 -0.16 -5.73 -9.34
CA ASP A 110 0.51 -6.52 -10.37
C ASP A 110 2.03 -6.27 -10.38
N LEU A 111 2.47 -5.01 -10.28
CA LEU A 111 3.89 -4.65 -10.16
C LEU A 111 4.54 -5.32 -8.94
N LEU A 112 3.86 -5.30 -7.79
CA LEU A 112 4.32 -5.94 -6.55
C LEU A 112 4.33 -7.47 -6.60
N ARG A 113 3.66 -8.07 -7.60
CA ARG A 113 3.69 -9.51 -7.84
C ARG A 113 4.88 -9.93 -8.68
N THR A 114 5.38 -9.04 -9.54
CA THR A 114 6.42 -9.37 -10.53
C THR A 114 7.79 -8.79 -10.22
N LEU A 115 7.86 -7.65 -9.53
CA LEU A 115 9.09 -6.92 -9.24
C LEU A 115 9.48 -7.03 -7.76
N CYS A 116 10.72 -6.66 -7.43
CA CYS A 116 11.07 -6.50 -6.03
C CYS A 116 10.42 -5.24 -5.44
N LEU A 117 10.30 -5.18 -4.11
CA LEU A 117 9.53 -4.12 -3.43
C LEU A 117 10.01 -2.71 -3.79
N SER A 118 11.33 -2.47 -3.85
CA SER A 118 11.90 -1.16 -4.18
C SER A 118 11.66 -0.76 -5.63
N GLU A 119 11.78 -1.70 -6.58
CA GLU A 119 11.51 -1.43 -7.99
C GLU A 119 10.02 -1.17 -8.23
N ALA A 120 9.15 -2.02 -7.67
CA ALA A 120 7.71 -1.83 -7.73
C ALA A 120 7.31 -0.47 -7.17
N TYR A 121 7.93 -0.01 -6.07
CA TYR A 121 7.66 1.29 -5.48
C TYR A 121 7.90 2.43 -6.47
N VAL A 122 9.04 2.42 -7.17
CA VAL A 122 9.37 3.45 -8.17
C VAL A 122 8.31 3.48 -9.27
N GLU A 123 8.01 2.32 -9.85
CA GLU A 123 7.01 2.21 -10.92
C GLU A 123 5.61 2.65 -10.46
N ILE A 124 5.25 2.35 -9.20
CA ILE A 124 3.99 2.80 -8.63
C ILE A 124 3.94 4.32 -8.58
N VAL A 125 4.93 4.96 -7.95
CA VAL A 125 4.95 6.43 -7.77
C VAL A 125 4.97 7.16 -9.12
N LEU A 126 5.72 6.66 -10.11
CA LEU A 126 5.78 7.24 -11.45
C LEU A 126 4.41 7.26 -12.16
N ASN A 127 3.59 6.23 -11.95
CA ASN A 127 2.29 6.08 -12.60
C ASN A 127 1.10 6.47 -11.70
N LEU A 128 1.36 6.90 -10.46
CA LEU A 128 0.32 7.05 -9.44
C LEU A 128 -0.62 8.22 -9.76
N LEU A 129 -0.07 9.40 -10.04
CA LEU A 129 -0.86 10.61 -10.31
C LEU A 129 -1.89 10.43 -11.44
N PRO A 130 -1.52 10.02 -12.67
CA PRO A 130 -2.49 9.93 -13.76
C PRO A 130 -3.62 8.94 -13.44
N ILE A 131 -3.30 7.84 -12.75
CA ILE A 131 -4.29 6.82 -12.35
C ILE A 131 -5.21 7.36 -11.26
N LEU A 132 -4.67 8.07 -10.26
CA LEU A 132 -5.48 8.70 -9.22
C LEU A 132 -6.42 9.75 -9.79
N GLN A 133 -5.99 10.54 -10.77
CA GLN A 133 -6.84 11.53 -11.44
C GLN A 133 -7.96 10.92 -12.30
N GLU A 134 -7.77 9.70 -12.81
CA GLU A 134 -8.82 8.95 -13.52
C GLU A 134 -9.88 8.44 -12.52
N ILE A 135 -9.42 7.87 -11.41
CA ILE A 135 -10.27 7.30 -10.36
C ILE A 135 -10.99 8.40 -9.56
N PHE A 136 -10.30 9.50 -9.29
CA PHE A 136 -10.73 10.62 -8.47
C PHE A 136 -10.59 11.93 -9.25
N PRO A 137 -11.57 12.26 -10.12
CA PRO A 137 -11.47 13.43 -10.99
C PRO A 137 -11.34 14.79 -10.28
N HIS A 138 -11.75 14.86 -9.00
CA HIS A 138 -11.65 16.07 -8.17
C HIS A 138 -10.20 16.43 -7.79
N LEU A 139 -9.24 15.51 -7.95
CA LEU A 139 -7.80 15.78 -7.75
C LEU A 139 -7.16 16.55 -8.93
N LYS A 140 -7.95 16.95 -9.94
CA LYS A 140 -7.46 17.74 -11.09
C LYS A 140 -7.55 19.25 -10.88
N ASP A 141 -8.29 19.73 -9.89
CA ASP A 141 -8.71 21.13 -9.77
C ASP A 141 -7.84 21.96 -8.79
N ASP A 142 -6.67 21.47 -8.38
CA ASP A 142 -5.68 22.21 -7.55
C ASP A 142 -4.40 22.55 -8.34
#